data_AF-A0A9Q0LD55-F1
#
_entry.id   AF-A0A9Q0LD55-F1
#
_cell.length_a   1.000
_cell.length_b   1.000
_cell.length_c   1.000
_cell.angle_alpha   90.00
_cell.angle_beta   90.00
_cell.angle_gamma   90.00
#
_symmetry.space_group_name_H-M   'P 1'
#
loop_
_entity.id
_entity.type
_entity.pdbx_description
1 polymer ?
#
loop_
_entity_poly.entity_id
_entity_poly.type
_entity_poly.pdbx_seq_one_letter_code
_entity_poly.pdbx_strand_id
1 'polypeptide(L)'
;MELNSISSDKQKLLNENLNENLNENENLNENLNENQNLIQNQNQNQNQIQNQNQNQNQNQIQNQNQNQNQNQNQNQNQIQNQIEETDSNSDEKYEKLIQKNSNQKKNIEIKEKTKTKTKRNQIQKIKFPKEKDPEKEIELFTIKNSEWKQEEFNEEFDETDDENLDFKKKETIFTTHFEGKDYSCYATYHPNKKYMLFCIREITSNQNTFYKLLIFSKEDLKYDTINKTQIKKGCLRSTFCVSPSYKSVIQKTDDLLKNSNLIKCSCPAQDLLALENPTFHKEYKFGVIYVKPNQFTENEILSNNETSQEFETFLNLIGEKVELKTFEGYIGGLDKKYGSAGKYSIYTKWNDFEIMFHVSTLFPTFKNKSQQVEKKKHIGNDIVVLVFIEPNSIYNPEAMPSQQNHVLIGIQPVKIPKKRNIYFRIRTVSKSCVNEFLPKIPQNTLIPQHKLKDFLLTKAIQAEQTSLKSGIFKKRFQKYKKYKLKSLFLTKDQI
;
A
#
# COMPACT_ATOMS: atom_id res chain seq x y z
N MET A 1 -36.75 -9.80 67.19
CA MET A 1 -35.70 -10.71 66.69
C MET A 1 -35.56 -10.67 65.15
N GLU A 2 -35.93 -9.57 64.46
CA GLU A 2 -35.90 -9.52 62.98
C GLU A 2 -35.01 -8.42 62.38
N LEU A 3 -34.19 -7.71 63.17
CA LEU A 3 -33.31 -6.65 62.65
C LEU A 3 -31.84 -7.03 62.51
N ASN A 4 -31.42 -8.21 62.99
CA ASN A 4 -30.01 -8.65 62.93
C ASN A 4 -29.69 -9.68 61.83
N SER A 5 -30.68 -10.23 61.12
CA SER A 5 -30.45 -11.18 60.01
C SER A 5 -30.14 -10.48 58.68
N ILE A 6 -30.67 -9.27 58.46
CA ILE A 6 -30.56 -8.53 57.18
C ILE A 6 -29.13 -8.01 56.93
N SER A 7 -28.29 -7.89 57.97
CA SER A 7 -26.92 -7.39 57.85
C SER A 7 -25.92 -8.46 57.37
N SER A 8 -26.16 -9.73 57.70
CA SER A 8 -25.28 -10.85 57.34
C SER A 8 -25.40 -11.19 55.85
N ASP A 9 -26.63 -11.24 55.34
CA ASP A 9 -26.89 -11.63 53.95
C ASP A 9 -26.40 -10.56 52.95
N LYS A 10 -26.47 -9.28 53.32
CA LYS A 10 -25.91 -8.18 52.50
C LYS A 10 -24.37 -8.20 52.45
N GLN A 11 -23.70 -8.57 53.53
CA GLN A 11 -22.23 -8.73 53.53
C GLN A 11 -21.79 -9.94 52.71
N LYS A 12 -22.57 -11.02 52.72
CA LYS A 12 -22.30 -12.21 51.91
C LYS A 12 -22.44 -11.93 50.41
N LEU A 13 -23.52 -11.23 50.01
CA LEU A 13 -23.73 -10.82 48.62
C LEU A 13 -22.64 -9.84 48.12
N LEU A 14 -22.15 -8.97 48.99
CA LEU A 14 -21.10 -8.00 48.64
C LEU A 14 -19.75 -8.70 48.40
N ASN A 15 -19.41 -9.69 49.24
CA ASN A 15 -18.17 -10.46 49.08
C ASN A 15 -18.22 -11.42 47.89
N GLU A 16 -19.38 -11.98 47.56
CA GLU A 16 -19.57 -12.79 46.34
C GLU A 16 -19.39 -11.93 45.08
N ASN A 17 -19.99 -10.74 45.03
CA ASN A 17 -19.80 -9.79 43.92
C ASN A 17 -18.35 -9.29 43.78
N LEU A 18 -17.62 -9.10 44.89
CA LEU A 18 -16.22 -8.68 44.86
C LEU A 18 -15.31 -9.79 44.31
N ASN A 19 -15.57 -11.05 44.68
CA ASN A 19 -14.81 -12.19 44.16
C ASN A 19 -15.12 -12.48 42.69
N GLU A 20 -16.37 -12.29 42.24
CA GLU A 20 -16.71 -12.37 40.82
C GLU A 20 -15.99 -11.30 39.99
N ASN A 21 -15.95 -10.05 40.46
CA ASN A 21 -15.22 -8.97 39.77
C ASN A 21 -13.70 -9.17 39.74
N LEU A 22 -13.11 -9.79 40.78
CA LEU A 22 -11.68 -10.12 40.79
C LEU A 22 -11.37 -11.24 39.78
N ASN A 23 -12.19 -12.29 39.73
CA ASN A 23 -12.05 -13.37 38.76
C ASN A 23 -12.30 -12.90 37.32
N GLU A 24 -13.22 -11.96 37.09
CA GLU A 24 -13.43 -11.34 35.77
C GLU A 24 -12.21 -10.53 35.32
N ASN A 25 -11.58 -9.77 36.23
CA ASN A 25 -10.37 -8.99 35.91
C ASN A 25 -9.14 -9.85 35.66
N GLU A 26 -8.98 -10.98 36.37
CA GLU A 26 -7.92 -11.95 36.10
C GLU A 26 -8.12 -12.63 34.73
N ASN A 27 -9.35 -13.05 34.42
CA ASN A 27 -9.69 -13.61 33.10
C ASN A 27 -9.52 -12.58 31.96
N LEU A 28 -9.80 -11.29 32.18
CA LEU A 28 -9.57 -10.23 31.21
C LEU A 28 -8.07 -10.02 30.93
N ASN A 29 -7.22 -10.08 31.95
CA ASN A 29 -5.77 -9.96 31.79
C ASN A 29 -5.14 -11.19 31.12
N GLU A 30 -5.62 -12.40 31.40
CA GLU A 30 -5.21 -13.61 30.69
C GLU A 30 -5.62 -13.55 29.21
N ASN A 31 -6.86 -13.14 28.90
CA ASN A 31 -7.32 -12.95 27.52
C ASN A 31 -6.56 -11.84 26.76
N LEU A 32 -6.11 -10.78 27.44
CA LEU A 32 -5.27 -9.73 26.84
C LEU A 32 -3.88 -10.26 26.50
N ASN A 33 -3.27 -11.05 27.38
CA ASN A 33 -1.97 -11.69 27.15
C ASN A 33 -2.03 -12.75 26.04
N GLU A 34 -3.10 -13.55 25.98
CA GLU A 34 -3.33 -14.50 24.90
C GLU A 34 -3.53 -13.80 23.54
N ASN A 35 -4.28 -12.70 23.51
CA ASN A 35 -4.45 -11.90 22.28
C ASN A 35 -3.14 -11.25 21.82
N GLN A 36 -2.30 -10.76 22.74
CA GLN A 36 -0.97 -10.25 22.39
C GLN A 36 -0.06 -11.35 21.83
N ASN A 37 -0.09 -12.55 22.41
CA ASN A 37 0.65 -13.72 21.90
C ASN A 37 0.13 -14.18 20.54
N LEU A 38 -1.20 -14.14 20.29
CA LEU A 38 -1.80 -14.44 19.00
C LEU A 38 -1.41 -13.41 17.92
N ILE A 39 -1.35 -12.12 18.26
CA ILE A 39 -0.90 -11.06 17.35
C ILE A 39 0.60 -11.22 17.03
N GLN A 40 1.43 -11.53 18.02
CA GLN A 40 2.85 -11.83 17.79
C GLN A 40 3.03 -13.07 16.91
N ASN A 41 2.26 -14.14 17.12
CA ASN A 41 2.30 -15.35 16.30
C ASN A 41 1.77 -15.11 14.87
N GLN A 42 0.77 -14.24 14.68
CA GLN A 42 0.31 -13.83 13.35
C GLN A 42 1.37 -13.00 12.60
N ASN A 43 2.06 -12.09 13.28
CA ASN A 43 3.17 -11.32 12.70
C ASN A 43 4.37 -12.22 12.36
N GLN A 44 4.67 -13.21 13.20
CA GLN A 44 5.69 -14.22 12.89
C GLN A 44 5.30 -15.10 11.70
N ASN A 45 4.04 -15.53 11.59
CA ASN A 45 3.55 -16.28 10.43
C ASN A 45 3.53 -15.44 9.14
N GLN A 46 3.19 -14.16 9.21
CA GLN A 46 3.30 -13.26 8.05
C GLN A 46 4.75 -13.07 7.63
N ASN A 47 5.68 -12.92 8.57
CA ASN A 47 7.12 -12.87 8.28
C ASN A 47 7.65 -14.19 7.72
N GLN A 48 7.16 -15.35 8.19
CA GLN A 48 7.50 -16.65 7.62
C GLN A 48 6.96 -16.83 6.21
N ILE A 49 5.73 -16.39 5.92
CA ILE A 49 5.14 -16.42 4.57
C ILE A 49 5.88 -15.44 3.64
N GLN A 50 6.28 -14.26 4.13
CA GLN A 50 7.10 -13.32 3.38
C GLN A 50 8.50 -13.88 3.10
N ASN A 51 9.15 -14.52 4.08
CA ASN A 51 10.45 -15.17 3.91
C ASN A 51 10.36 -16.40 3.00
N GLN A 52 9.28 -17.19 3.06
CA GLN A 52 9.04 -18.31 2.14
C GLN A 52 8.83 -17.82 0.70
N ASN A 53 8.10 -16.71 0.49
CA ASN A 53 7.95 -16.11 -0.84
C ASN A 53 9.27 -15.46 -1.33
N GLN A 54 10.07 -14.89 -0.43
CA GLN A 54 11.42 -14.38 -0.76
C GLN A 54 12.36 -15.53 -1.13
N ASN A 55 12.35 -16.63 -0.39
CA ASN A 55 13.16 -17.82 -0.70
C ASN A 55 12.67 -18.52 -1.98
N GLN A 56 11.36 -18.56 -2.26
CA GLN A 56 10.84 -19.06 -3.53
C GLN A 56 11.25 -18.18 -4.70
N ASN A 57 11.22 -16.85 -4.54
CA ASN A 57 11.70 -15.91 -5.57
C ASN A 57 13.23 -15.98 -5.74
N GLN A 58 14.00 -16.11 -4.65
CA GLN A 58 15.45 -16.29 -4.71
C GLN A 58 15.82 -17.63 -5.35
N ASN A 59 15.09 -18.71 -5.05
CA ASN A 59 15.26 -20.01 -5.70
C ASN A 59 14.84 -19.98 -7.17
N GLN A 60 13.81 -19.22 -7.54
CA GLN A 60 13.46 -19.00 -8.95
C GLN A 60 14.53 -18.20 -9.69
N ILE A 61 15.10 -17.16 -9.06
CA ILE A 61 16.21 -16.37 -9.61
C ILE A 61 17.49 -17.20 -9.68
N GLN A 62 17.79 -18.02 -8.66
CA GLN A 62 18.92 -18.95 -8.67
C GLN A 62 18.72 -20.06 -9.70
N ASN A 63 17.51 -20.61 -9.87
CA ASN A 63 17.22 -21.59 -10.93
C ASN A 63 17.27 -20.96 -12.32
N GLN A 64 16.87 -19.69 -12.48
CA GLN A 64 17.05 -18.95 -13.74
C GLN A 64 18.52 -18.68 -14.02
N ASN A 65 19.32 -18.30 -13.01
CA ASN A 65 20.76 -18.11 -13.14
C ASN A 65 21.51 -19.43 -13.33
N GLN A 66 21.06 -20.52 -12.70
CA GLN A 66 21.60 -21.87 -12.91
C GLN A 66 21.22 -22.41 -14.28
N ASN A 67 20.00 -22.18 -14.78
CA ASN A 67 19.62 -22.51 -16.17
C ASN A 67 20.38 -21.65 -17.18
N GLN A 68 20.66 -20.38 -16.88
CA GLN A 68 21.52 -19.53 -17.71
C GLN A 68 22.99 -20.00 -17.68
N ASN A 69 23.50 -20.40 -16.52
CA ASN A 69 24.86 -20.95 -16.38
C ASN A 69 24.96 -22.37 -16.96
N GLN A 70 23.92 -23.20 -16.87
CA GLN A 70 23.84 -24.51 -17.52
C GLN A 70 23.72 -24.36 -19.04
N ASN A 71 22.97 -23.38 -19.55
CA ASN A 71 22.96 -23.06 -20.98
C ASN A 71 24.31 -22.49 -21.46
N GLN A 72 25.02 -21.71 -20.61
CA GLN A 72 26.39 -21.25 -20.90
C GLN A 72 27.41 -22.40 -20.85
N ASN A 73 27.29 -23.32 -19.90
CA ASN A 73 28.15 -24.49 -19.76
C ASN A 73 27.83 -25.58 -20.81
N GLN A 74 26.57 -25.73 -21.22
CA GLN A 74 26.18 -26.59 -22.35
C GLN A 74 26.67 -26.01 -23.66
N ASN A 75 26.63 -24.69 -23.85
CA ASN A 75 27.29 -24.04 -24.99
C ASN A 75 28.82 -24.21 -24.92
N GLN A 76 29.46 -24.09 -23.75
CA GLN A 76 30.90 -24.32 -23.59
C GLN A 76 31.28 -25.78 -23.83
N ASN A 77 30.47 -26.75 -23.37
CA ASN A 77 30.71 -28.18 -23.58
C ASN A 77 30.38 -28.63 -25.02
N GLN A 78 29.38 -28.02 -25.67
CA GLN A 78 29.16 -28.20 -27.12
C GLN A 78 30.32 -27.64 -27.94
N ILE A 79 30.94 -26.54 -27.49
CA ILE A 79 32.15 -25.99 -28.10
C ILE A 79 33.37 -26.90 -27.82
N GLN A 80 33.51 -27.45 -26.60
CA GLN A 80 34.57 -28.38 -26.22
C GLN A 80 34.50 -29.70 -27.00
N ASN A 81 33.30 -30.27 -27.17
CA ASN A 81 33.09 -31.49 -27.95
C ASN A 81 33.26 -31.26 -29.46
N GLN A 82 33.01 -30.03 -29.96
CA GLN A 82 33.35 -29.65 -31.33
C GLN A 82 34.86 -29.38 -31.52
N ILE A 83 35.63 -29.24 -30.43
CA ILE A 83 37.09 -29.08 -30.45
C ILE A 83 37.79 -30.46 -30.44
N GLU A 84 37.22 -31.49 -29.82
CA GLU A 84 37.81 -32.84 -29.75
C GLU A 84 37.70 -33.66 -31.05
N GLU A 85 36.90 -33.22 -32.03
CA GLU A 85 36.76 -33.91 -33.33
C GLU A 85 37.58 -33.29 -34.49
N THR A 86 38.48 -32.35 -34.22
CA THR A 86 39.30 -31.76 -35.30
C THR A 86 40.77 -31.70 -34.94
N ASP A 87 41.53 -32.68 -35.42
CA ASP A 87 42.98 -32.68 -35.40
C ASP A 87 43.57 -31.66 -36.39
N SER A 88 44.56 -30.91 -35.89
CA SER A 88 45.66 -30.25 -36.63
C SER A 88 45.32 -29.13 -37.63
N ASN A 89 44.84 -27.99 -37.13
CA ASN A 89 45.26 -26.62 -37.54
C ASN A 89 44.22 -25.60 -37.04
N SER A 90 44.44 -24.89 -35.92
CA SER A 90 43.45 -23.85 -35.54
C SER A 90 43.88 -22.70 -34.63
N ASP A 91 45.18 -22.42 -34.43
CA ASP A 91 45.59 -21.25 -33.62
C ASP A 91 45.07 -19.91 -34.22
N GLU A 92 45.03 -19.80 -35.55
CA GLU A 92 44.50 -18.62 -36.24
C GLU A 92 42.96 -18.50 -36.14
N LYS A 93 42.26 -19.61 -35.93
CA LYS A 93 40.80 -19.66 -35.78
C LYS A 93 40.39 -19.33 -34.35
N TYR A 94 41.19 -19.76 -33.37
CA TYR A 94 41.02 -19.50 -31.95
C TYR A 94 41.17 -18.00 -31.62
N GLU A 95 42.21 -17.35 -32.15
CA GLU A 95 42.36 -15.89 -32.01
C GLU A 95 41.21 -15.12 -32.67
N LYS A 96 40.77 -15.53 -33.87
CA LYS A 96 39.64 -14.90 -34.57
C LYS A 96 38.32 -15.00 -33.78
N LEU A 97 38.09 -16.10 -33.04
CA LEU A 97 36.91 -16.30 -32.19
C LEU A 97 36.93 -15.45 -30.91
N ILE A 98 38.10 -15.34 -30.25
CA ILE A 98 38.28 -14.46 -29.07
C ILE A 98 38.13 -12.99 -29.48
N GLN A 99 38.73 -12.58 -30.60
CA GLN A 99 38.59 -11.24 -31.18
C GLN A 99 37.12 -10.93 -31.50
N LYS A 100 36.39 -11.89 -32.08
CA LYS A 100 34.97 -11.74 -32.44
C LYS A 100 34.07 -11.57 -31.23
N ASN A 101 34.28 -12.35 -30.15
CA ASN A 101 33.51 -12.24 -28.90
C ASN A 101 33.84 -10.96 -28.10
N SER A 102 35.10 -10.56 -28.06
CA SER A 102 35.53 -9.27 -27.48
C SER A 102 34.91 -8.09 -28.24
N ASN A 103 34.90 -8.16 -29.57
CA ASN A 103 34.23 -7.19 -30.43
C ASN A 103 32.71 -7.22 -30.28
N GLN A 104 32.09 -8.37 -30.04
CA GLN A 104 30.63 -8.46 -29.81
C GLN A 104 30.23 -7.84 -28.47
N LYS A 105 30.98 -8.10 -27.38
CA LYS A 105 30.79 -7.43 -26.09
C LYS A 105 31.01 -5.92 -26.20
N LYS A 106 32.10 -5.49 -26.84
CA LYS A 106 32.35 -4.06 -27.13
C LYS A 106 31.23 -3.46 -27.98
N ASN A 107 30.70 -4.18 -28.97
CA ASN A 107 29.59 -3.69 -29.81
C ASN A 107 28.27 -3.60 -29.05
N ILE A 108 27.98 -4.49 -28.11
CA ILE A 108 26.80 -4.38 -27.23
C ILE A 108 26.95 -3.17 -26.31
N GLU A 109 28.11 -3.01 -25.69
CA GLU A 109 28.39 -1.88 -24.81
C GLU A 109 28.42 -0.54 -25.56
N ILE A 110 28.94 -0.52 -26.79
CA ILE A 110 28.90 0.62 -27.71
C ILE A 110 27.46 0.89 -28.15
N LYS A 111 26.63 -0.13 -28.42
CA LYS A 111 25.19 0.02 -28.75
C LYS A 111 24.38 0.57 -27.57
N GLU A 112 24.67 0.16 -26.34
CA GLU A 112 24.06 0.72 -25.14
C GLU A 112 24.54 2.16 -24.88
N LYS A 113 25.85 2.41 -24.98
CA LYS A 113 26.43 3.76 -24.89
C LYS A 113 25.90 4.68 -25.98
N THR A 114 25.74 4.22 -27.22
CA THR A 114 25.13 5.01 -28.31
C THR A 114 23.64 5.20 -28.12
N LYS A 115 22.85 4.20 -27.68
CA LYS A 115 21.44 4.42 -27.31
C LYS A 115 21.30 5.47 -26.19
N THR A 116 22.17 5.42 -25.19
CA THR A 116 22.21 6.39 -24.08
C THR A 116 22.65 7.77 -24.57
N LYS A 117 23.63 7.84 -25.47
CA LYS A 117 24.12 9.09 -26.10
C LYS A 117 23.07 9.70 -27.04
N THR A 118 22.34 8.89 -27.80
CA THR A 118 21.23 9.34 -28.66
C THR A 118 20.06 9.85 -27.83
N LYS A 119 19.72 9.19 -26.70
CA LYS A 119 18.74 9.70 -25.73
C LYS A 119 19.20 11.03 -25.11
N ARG A 120 20.47 11.14 -24.68
CA ARG A 120 21.05 12.40 -24.19
C ARG A 120 21.00 13.52 -25.24
N ASN A 121 21.36 13.23 -26.50
CA ASN A 121 21.35 14.21 -27.59
C ASN A 121 19.94 14.66 -27.98
N GLN A 122 18.93 13.78 -27.88
CA GLN A 122 17.52 14.16 -28.09
C GLN A 122 17.00 15.08 -26.98
N ILE A 123 17.48 14.92 -25.73
CA ILE A 123 17.03 15.72 -24.59
C ILE A 123 17.85 17.02 -24.44
N GLN A 124 19.14 17.03 -24.81
CA GLN A 124 19.95 18.26 -24.91
C GLN A 124 19.44 19.24 -25.97
N LYS A 125 18.63 18.78 -26.94
CA LYS A 125 17.93 19.66 -27.89
C LYS A 125 16.75 20.42 -27.28
N ILE A 126 16.33 20.09 -26.05
CA ILE A 126 15.38 20.91 -25.29
C ILE A 126 16.15 22.14 -24.82
N LYS A 127 16.04 23.24 -25.56
CA LYS A 127 16.58 24.54 -25.14
C LYS A 127 15.80 24.98 -23.89
N PHE A 128 16.45 24.92 -22.72
CA PHE A 128 15.94 25.59 -21.53
C PHE A 128 15.96 27.11 -21.79
N PRO A 129 14.81 27.77 -21.87
CA PRO A 129 14.75 29.19 -22.20
C PRO A 129 15.37 30.01 -21.07
N LYS A 130 16.19 31.00 -21.46
CA LYS A 130 16.74 32.01 -20.54
C LYS A 130 15.60 32.78 -19.89
N GLU A 131 15.59 32.84 -18.56
CA GLU A 131 14.64 33.56 -17.70
C GLU A 131 13.18 33.51 -18.18
N LYS A 132 12.55 32.34 -18.05
CA LYS A 132 11.09 32.29 -18.07
C LYS A 132 10.56 32.92 -16.78
N ASP A 133 9.57 33.79 -16.95
CA ASP A 133 8.65 34.20 -15.89
C ASP A 133 8.38 33.02 -14.93
N PRO A 134 8.74 33.13 -13.64
CA PRO A 134 8.57 32.03 -12.69
C PRO A 134 7.11 31.63 -12.50
N GLU A 135 6.17 32.47 -12.93
CA GLU A 135 4.73 32.21 -12.94
C GLU A 135 4.25 31.55 -14.25
N LYS A 136 5.10 31.45 -15.29
CA LYS A 136 4.80 30.66 -16.50
C LYS A 136 5.01 29.17 -16.27
N GLU A 137 4.13 28.40 -16.89
CA GLU A 137 4.11 26.94 -16.84
C GLU A 137 5.43 26.33 -17.37
N ILE A 138 6.03 25.43 -16.59
CA ILE A 138 7.17 24.60 -16.98
C ILE A 138 6.75 23.14 -16.86
N GLU A 139 7.00 22.34 -17.90
CA GLU A 139 6.85 20.89 -17.85
C GLU A 139 7.85 20.28 -16.87
N LEU A 140 7.35 19.60 -15.84
CA LEU A 140 8.19 18.80 -14.94
C LEU A 140 8.44 17.38 -15.48
N PHE A 141 7.55 16.89 -16.34
CA PHE A 141 7.61 15.55 -16.89
C PHE A 141 7.68 15.56 -18.42
N THR A 142 8.52 14.72 -19.00
CA THR A 142 8.45 14.39 -20.44
C THR A 142 7.74 13.06 -20.62
N ILE A 143 6.45 13.10 -20.97
CA ILE A 143 5.66 11.89 -21.27
C ILE A 143 5.87 11.54 -22.74
N LYS A 144 6.45 10.37 -23.02
CA LYS A 144 6.71 9.91 -24.39
C LYS A 144 5.75 8.82 -24.85
N ASN A 145 5.38 7.91 -23.96
CA ASN A 145 4.48 6.80 -24.26
C ASN A 145 3.14 6.94 -23.54
N SER A 146 2.12 6.23 -24.07
CA SER A 146 0.73 6.29 -23.64
C SER A 146 0.41 5.61 -22.30
N GLU A 147 1.38 4.99 -21.63
CA GLU A 147 1.13 4.35 -20.32
C GLU A 147 0.86 5.41 -19.24
N TRP A 148 1.53 6.55 -19.33
CA TRP A 148 1.41 7.66 -18.37
C TRP A 148 0.51 8.75 -18.92
N LYS A 149 -0.40 9.23 -18.07
CA LYS A 149 -1.22 10.41 -18.31
C LYS A 149 -0.86 11.50 -17.31
N GLN A 150 -0.87 12.75 -17.77
CA GLN A 150 -0.77 13.91 -16.90
C GLN A 150 -2.13 14.23 -16.30
N GLU A 151 -2.14 14.72 -15.07
CA GLU A 151 -3.35 15.27 -14.46
C GLU A 151 -3.78 16.57 -15.17
N GLU A 152 -5.08 16.70 -15.43
CA GLU A 152 -5.71 17.93 -15.94
C GLU A 152 -5.94 18.95 -14.81
N PHE A 153 -5.81 20.24 -15.11
CA PHE A 153 -5.99 21.33 -14.15
C PHE A 153 -7.46 21.57 -13.81
N ASN A 154 -7.72 22.17 -12.65
CA ASN A 154 -9.02 22.77 -12.34
C ASN A 154 -8.99 24.27 -12.65
N GLU A 155 -10.06 24.81 -13.25
CA GLU A 155 -10.14 26.23 -13.65
C GLU A 155 -10.26 27.19 -12.45
N GLU A 156 -10.69 26.71 -11.29
CA GLU A 156 -10.81 27.51 -10.06
C GLU A 156 -10.01 26.82 -8.94
N PHE A 157 -8.90 27.43 -8.54
CA PHE A 157 -8.29 27.18 -7.24
C PHE A 157 -8.78 28.31 -6.34
N ASP A 158 -9.85 28.06 -5.59
CA ASP A 158 -10.30 29.00 -4.57
C ASP A 158 -9.39 28.82 -3.33
N GLU A 159 -8.74 29.90 -2.90
CA GLU A 159 -7.92 29.88 -1.69
C GLU A 159 -8.73 29.55 -0.42
N THR A 160 -10.07 29.58 -0.51
CA THR A 160 -11.01 29.20 0.54
C THR A 160 -11.38 27.70 0.56
N ASP A 161 -10.93 26.88 -0.39
CA ASP A 161 -11.17 25.43 -0.47
C ASP A 161 -10.35 24.59 0.55
N ASP A 162 -10.02 25.14 1.72
CA ASP A 162 -9.43 24.38 2.83
C ASP A 162 -10.36 23.22 3.29
N GLU A 163 -11.66 23.28 2.97
CA GLU A 163 -12.62 22.19 3.23
C GLU A 163 -12.30 20.88 2.46
N ASN A 164 -11.59 20.95 1.33
CA ASN A 164 -11.23 19.76 0.52
C ASN A 164 -9.90 19.10 0.94
N LEU A 165 -9.13 19.74 1.82
CA LEU A 165 -7.94 19.16 2.46
C LEU A 165 -8.27 18.33 3.70
N ASP A 166 -9.50 18.45 4.23
CA ASP A 166 -9.92 17.68 5.37
C ASP A 166 -10.06 16.21 4.97
N PHE A 167 -9.12 15.39 5.45
CA PHE A 167 -9.16 13.94 5.38
C PHE A 167 -10.25 13.42 6.33
N LYS A 168 -11.51 13.85 6.14
CA LYS A 168 -12.64 13.30 6.89
C LYS A 168 -12.66 11.81 6.62
N LYS A 169 -12.44 11.02 7.68
CA LYS A 169 -12.60 9.56 7.69
C LYS A 169 -13.90 9.27 6.96
N LYS A 170 -13.83 8.82 5.71
CA LYS A 170 -15.03 8.59 4.92
C LYS A 170 -15.81 7.53 5.67
N GLU A 171 -16.97 7.91 6.21
CA GLU A 171 -17.79 6.99 6.98
C GLU A 171 -18.07 5.76 6.13
N THR A 172 -17.68 4.61 6.66
CA THR A 172 -18.02 3.32 6.08
C THR A 172 -19.40 2.91 6.56
N ILE A 173 -20.05 2.00 5.84
CA ILE A 173 -21.35 1.46 6.22
C ILE A 173 -21.27 0.84 7.64
N PHE A 174 -20.17 0.14 7.93
CA PHE A 174 -19.89 -0.36 9.27
C PHE A 174 -19.83 0.76 10.31
N THR A 175 -19.03 1.83 10.09
CA THR A 175 -18.94 2.94 11.05
C THR A 175 -20.29 3.62 11.29
N THR A 176 -21.07 3.88 10.25
CA THR A 176 -22.36 4.58 10.37
C THR A 176 -23.42 3.71 11.05
N HIS A 177 -23.43 2.40 10.80
CA HIS A 177 -24.56 1.54 11.18
C HIS A 177 -24.29 0.49 12.26
N PHE A 178 -23.03 0.15 12.53
CA PHE A 178 -22.65 -0.97 13.40
C PHE A 178 -21.59 -0.62 14.46
N GLU A 179 -20.63 0.28 14.18
CA GLU A 179 -19.60 0.66 15.14
C GLU A 179 -20.22 1.23 16.44
N GLY A 180 -19.72 0.76 17.59
CA GLY A 180 -20.23 1.14 18.92
C GLY A 180 -21.64 0.64 19.25
N LYS A 181 -22.20 -0.30 18.49
CA LYS A 181 -23.56 -0.82 18.66
C LYS A 181 -23.55 -2.34 18.80
N ASP A 182 -24.59 -2.89 19.40
CA ASP A 182 -24.76 -4.34 19.47
C ASP A 182 -25.08 -4.92 18.09
N TYR A 183 -24.23 -5.82 17.61
CA TYR A 183 -24.45 -6.62 16.40
C TYR A 183 -23.95 -8.04 16.59
N SER A 184 -24.45 -8.96 15.78
CA SER A 184 -23.97 -10.35 15.74
C SER A 184 -23.33 -10.67 14.40
N CYS A 185 -22.28 -11.48 14.42
CA CYS A 185 -21.60 -11.94 13.21
C CYS A 185 -21.85 -13.44 12.95
N TYR A 186 -22.12 -13.77 11.69
CA TYR A 186 -22.30 -15.14 11.22
C TYR A 186 -21.47 -15.37 9.97
N ALA A 187 -20.77 -16.50 9.92
CA ALA A 187 -20.02 -16.94 8.75
C ALA A 187 -20.67 -18.17 8.13
N THR A 188 -20.52 -18.34 6.80
CA THR A 188 -20.91 -19.56 6.11
C THR A 188 -20.01 -19.85 4.92
N TYR A 189 -20.06 -21.09 4.44
CA TYR A 189 -19.51 -21.50 3.16
C TYR A 189 -20.65 -22.02 2.27
N HIS A 190 -20.81 -21.41 1.09
CA HIS A 190 -21.72 -21.88 0.05
C HIS A 190 -20.92 -22.36 -1.19
N PRO A 191 -21.26 -23.48 -1.85
CA PRO A 191 -20.49 -23.98 -2.99
C PRO A 191 -20.26 -22.96 -4.11
N ASN A 192 -21.27 -22.13 -4.42
CA ASN A 192 -21.19 -21.13 -5.50
C ASN A 192 -20.67 -19.77 -5.04
N LYS A 193 -20.97 -19.36 -3.80
CA LYS A 193 -20.63 -18.02 -3.27
C LYS A 193 -19.34 -18.03 -2.44
N LYS A 194 -18.83 -19.22 -2.13
CA LYS A 194 -17.69 -19.50 -1.24
C LYS A 194 -17.94 -18.94 0.17
N TYR A 195 -16.89 -18.47 0.83
CA TYR A 195 -16.97 -17.93 2.18
C TYR A 195 -17.71 -16.60 2.20
N MET A 196 -18.66 -16.46 3.10
CA MET A 196 -19.42 -15.24 3.34
C MET A 196 -19.47 -14.93 4.83
N LEU A 197 -19.56 -13.64 5.15
CA LEU A 197 -19.73 -13.12 6.50
C LEU A 197 -20.91 -12.15 6.53
N PHE A 198 -21.71 -12.23 7.58
CA PHE A 198 -22.91 -11.42 7.80
C PHE A 198 -22.77 -10.72 9.15
N CYS A 199 -22.86 -9.40 9.18
CA CYS A 199 -23.08 -8.64 10.41
C CYS A 199 -24.54 -8.24 10.44
N ILE A 200 -25.26 -8.61 11.50
CA ILE A 200 -26.68 -8.34 11.66
C ILE A 200 -26.91 -7.50 12.91
N ARG A 201 -27.69 -6.43 12.75
CA ARG A 201 -28.16 -5.59 13.85
C ARG A 201 -29.68 -5.46 13.81
N GLU A 202 -30.31 -5.68 14.95
CA GLU A 202 -31.75 -5.49 15.13
C GLU A 202 -32.04 -4.08 15.64
N ILE A 203 -33.07 -3.45 15.08
CA ILE A 203 -33.52 -2.12 15.47
C ILE A 203 -35.03 -2.18 15.64
N THR A 204 -35.50 -1.83 16.82
CA THR A 204 -36.92 -1.72 17.12
C THR A 204 -37.28 -0.24 17.32
N SER A 205 -38.25 0.25 16.54
CA SER A 205 -38.78 1.61 16.67
C SER A 205 -40.28 1.59 16.37
N ASN A 206 -41.09 2.22 17.23
CA ASN A 206 -42.55 2.35 17.06
C ASN A 206 -43.25 1.03 16.69
N GLN A 207 -42.96 -0.04 17.43
CA GLN A 207 -43.48 -1.42 17.22
C GLN A 207 -43.03 -2.10 15.90
N ASN A 208 -42.31 -1.40 15.02
CA ASN A 208 -41.68 -1.99 13.85
C ASN A 208 -40.25 -2.43 14.18
N THR A 209 -39.87 -3.60 13.69
CA THR A 209 -38.52 -4.15 13.86
C THR A 209 -37.86 -4.34 12.50
N PHE A 210 -36.64 -3.83 12.38
CA PHE A 210 -35.82 -3.91 11.18
C PHE A 210 -34.50 -4.59 11.49
N TYR A 211 -34.01 -5.37 10.54
CA TYR A 211 -32.69 -5.99 10.59
C TYR A 211 -31.80 -5.29 9.56
N LYS A 212 -30.73 -4.66 10.01
CA LYS A 212 -29.67 -4.15 9.15
C LYS A 212 -28.64 -5.25 8.95
N LEU A 213 -28.30 -5.54 7.70
CA LEU A 213 -27.33 -6.56 7.34
C LEU A 213 -26.17 -5.94 6.55
N LEU A 214 -24.95 -6.23 6.97
CA LEU A 214 -23.73 -5.98 6.21
C LEU A 214 -23.14 -7.33 5.79
N ILE A 215 -23.08 -7.57 4.49
CA ILE A 215 -22.79 -8.88 3.90
C ILE A 215 -21.48 -8.78 3.11
N PHE A 216 -20.50 -9.56 3.55
CA PHE A 216 -19.20 -9.65 2.91
C PHE A 216 -19.08 -10.95 2.12
N SER A 217 -18.56 -10.83 0.91
CA SER A 217 -18.13 -11.94 0.07
C SER A 217 -16.75 -11.66 -0.52
N LYS A 218 -16.20 -12.63 -1.25
CA LYS A 218 -14.95 -12.45 -1.98
C LYS A 218 -15.01 -11.28 -2.98
N GLU A 219 -16.16 -11.11 -3.63
CA GLU A 219 -16.34 -10.18 -4.75
C GLU A 219 -17.00 -8.87 -4.31
N ASP A 220 -18.02 -8.98 -3.47
CA ASP A 220 -18.93 -7.89 -3.16
C ASP A 220 -19.03 -7.61 -1.65
N LEU A 221 -19.35 -6.37 -1.34
CA LEU A 221 -19.91 -5.90 -0.09
C LEU A 221 -21.33 -5.45 -0.36
N LYS A 222 -22.31 -5.94 0.41
CA LYS A 222 -23.72 -5.53 0.30
C LYS A 222 -24.22 -5.05 1.64
N TYR A 223 -25.10 -4.07 1.62
CA TYR A 223 -25.83 -3.60 2.78
C TYR A 223 -27.31 -3.65 2.50
N ASP A 224 -28.08 -4.23 3.42
CA ASP A 224 -29.50 -4.46 3.25
C ASP A 224 -30.28 -4.16 4.54
N THR A 225 -31.56 -3.87 4.42
CA THR A 225 -32.47 -3.65 5.55
C THR A 225 -33.75 -4.44 5.34
N ILE A 226 -33.99 -5.42 6.21
CA ILE A 226 -35.15 -6.32 6.14
C ILE A 226 -36.13 -5.96 7.25
N ASN A 227 -37.39 -5.74 6.90
CA ASN A 227 -38.45 -5.60 7.90
C ASN A 227 -38.85 -6.97 8.45
N LYS A 228 -39.05 -7.08 9.76
CA LYS A 228 -39.52 -8.30 10.45
C LYS A 228 -40.77 -8.92 9.80
N THR A 229 -41.66 -8.12 9.22
CA THR A 229 -42.87 -8.61 8.53
C THR A 229 -42.59 -9.38 7.23
N GLN A 230 -41.43 -9.16 6.60
CA GLN A 230 -41.03 -9.81 5.36
C GLN A 230 -40.50 -11.24 5.57
N ILE A 231 -40.30 -11.65 6.82
CA ILE A 231 -39.74 -12.95 7.17
C ILE A 231 -40.87 -13.90 7.55
N LYS A 232 -41.02 -14.99 6.78
CA LYS A 232 -42.00 -16.03 7.07
C LYS A 232 -41.68 -16.66 8.42
N LYS A 233 -42.61 -16.56 9.38
CA LYS A 233 -42.51 -17.21 10.69
C LYS A 233 -42.79 -18.71 10.51
N GLY A 234 -41.98 -19.57 11.12
CA GLY A 234 -42.35 -21.00 11.26
C GLY A 234 -43.61 -21.15 12.12
N CYS A 235 -44.40 -22.19 11.86
CA CYS A 235 -45.71 -22.43 12.48
C CYS A 235 -45.69 -22.34 14.02
N LEU A 236 -44.63 -22.85 14.66
CA LEU A 236 -44.44 -22.79 16.12
C LEU A 236 -44.00 -21.42 16.65
N ARG A 237 -43.44 -20.52 15.84
CA ARG A 237 -43.00 -19.19 16.29
C ARG A 237 -44.06 -18.11 16.08
N SER A 238 -45.00 -18.32 15.16
CA SER A 238 -46.12 -17.40 14.96
C SER A 238 -47.09 -17.42 16.13
N THR A 239 -47.25 -18.56 16.79
CA THR A 239 -48.15 -18.76 17.94
C THR A 239 -47.65 -18.11 19.23
N PHE A 240 -46.33 -18.02 19.43
CA PHE A 240 -45.72 -17.44 20.66
C PHE A 240 -45.19 -16.01 20.48
N CYS A 241 -45.55 -15.31 19.39
CA CYS A 241 -45.07 -13.95 19.09
C CYS A 241 -43.53 -13.76 19.11
N VAL A 242 -42.76 -14.83 18.92
CA VAL A 242 -41.29 -14.81 18.98
C VAL A 242 -40.71 -14.13 17.74
N SER A 243 -39.65 -13.33 17.91
CA SER A 243 -38.92 -12.72 16.79
C SER A 243 -38.32 -13.80 15.85
N PRO A 244 -38.20 -13.52 14.55
CA PRO A 244 -37.45 -14.37 13.62
C PRO A 244 -36.02 -14.61 14.11
N SER A 245 -35.46 -15.79 13.80
CA SER A 245 -34.04 -16.04 14.10
C SER A 245 -33.17 -15.28 13.10
N TYR A 246 -31.96 -14.87 13.49
CA TYR A 246 -30.99 -14.26 12.57
C TYR A 246 -30.65 -15.17 11.40
N LYS A 247 -30.72 -16.50 11.59
CA LYS A 247 -30.65 -17.48 10.49
C LYS A 247 -31.75 -17.26 9.46
N SER A 248 -33.01 -17.12 9.88
CA SER A 248 -34.13 -16.84 8.95
C SER A 248 -34.01 -15.48 8.26
N VAL A 249 -33.45 -14.48 8.94
CA VAL A 249 -33.16 -13.16 8.34
C VAL A 249 -32.10 -13.30 7.24
N ILE A 250 -30.97 -13.93 7.54
CA ILE A 250 -29.87 -14.13 6.58
C ILE A 250 -30.33 -14.97 5.38
N GLN A 251 -31.12 -16.02 5.61
CA GLN A 251 -31.67 -16.85 4.53
C GLN A 251 -32.66 -16.11 3.61
N LYS A 252 -33.19 -14.96 4.06
CA LYS A 252 -34.06 -14.11 3.24
C LYS A 252 -33.29 -13.21 2.27
N THR A 253 -32.00 -12.93 2.53
CA THR A 253 -31.19 -12.05 1.65
C THR A 253 -30.79 -12.71 0.33
N ASP A 254 -30.67 -14.05 0.31
CA ASP A 254 -30.31 -14.81 -0.88
C ASP A 254 -30.90 -16.22 -0.77
N ASP A 255 -31.73 -16.60 -1.76
CA ASP A 255 -32.40 -17.91 -1.80
C ASP A 255 -31.43 -19.09 -1.76
N LEU A 256 -30.19 -18.91 -2.21
CA LEU A 256 -29.14 -19.93 -2.18
C LEU A 256 -28.70 -20.28 -0.74
N LEU A 257 -29.02 -19.43 0.25
CA LEU A 257 -28.62 -19.63 1.64
C LEU A 257 -29.62 -20.45 2.46
N LYS A 258 -30.79 -20.82 1.92
CA LYS A 258 -31.86 -21.56 2.65
C LYS A 258 -31.36 -22.81 3.38
N ASN A 259 -30.38 -23.51 2.81
CA ASN A 259 -29.79 -24.73 3.38
C ASN A 259 -28.35 -24.53 3.88
N SER A 260 -27.89 -23.29 3.99
CA SER A 260 -26.53 -23.00 4.45
C SER A 260 -26.36 -23.24 5.95
N ASN A 261 -25.20 -23.78 6.33
CA ASN A 261 -24.80 -23.86 7.72
C ASN A 261 -24.21 -22.51 8.15
N LEU A 262 -24.90 -21.79 9.04
CA LEU A 262 -24.45 -20.51 9.58
C LEU A 262 -23.79 -20.74 10.93
N ILE A 263 -22.56 -20.27 11.08
CA ILE A 263 -21.77 -20.37 12.29
C ILE A 263 -21.69 -18.98 12.89
N LYS A 264 -22.12 -18.82 14.15
CA LYS A 264 -21.90 -17.57 14.88
C LYS A 264 -20.40 -17.43 15.15
N CYS A 265 -19.84 -16.24 14.95
CA CYS A 265 -18.41 -16.00 15.12
C CYS A 265 -18.19 -14.61 15.71
N SER A 266 -17.12 -14.47 16.50
CA SER A 266 -16.58 -13.17 16.88
C SER A 266 -15.83 -12.54 15.71
N CYS A 267 -16.08 -11.26 15.45
CA CYS A 267 -15.42 -10.48 14.40
C CYS A 267 -15.08 -9.10 14.96
N PRO A 268 -13.78 -8.83 15.26
CA PRO A 268 -13.35 -7.53 15.72
C PRO A 268 -13.73 -6.42 14.73
N ALA A 269 -14.10 -5.24 15.24
CA ALA A 269 -14.48 -4.10 14.42
C ALA A 269 -13.40 -3.71 13.40
N GLN A 270 -12.11 -3.81 13.79
CA GLN A 270 -10.98 -3.54 12.91
C GLN A 270 -10.95 -4.48 11.70
N ASP A 271 -11.30 -5.75 11.88
CA ASP A 271 -11.34 -6.73 10.79
C ASP A 271 -12.48 -6.45 9.81
N LEU A 272 -13.63 -6.00 10.31
CA LEU A 272 -14.79 -5.63 9.50
C LEU A 272 -14.50 -4.37 8.68
N LEU A 273 -13.85 -3.37 9.28
CA LEU A 273 -13.38 -2.17 8.59
C LEU A 273 -12.36 -2.52 7.49
N ALA A 274 -11.40 -3.40 7.79
CA ALA A 274 -10.41 -3.85 6.81
C ALA A 274 -11.03 -4.68 5.67
N LEU A 275 -12.11 -5.43 5.92
CA LEU A 275 -12.86 -6.14 4.89
C LEU A 275 -13.71 -5.20 4.02
N GLU A 276 -14.30 -4.17 4.62
CA GLU A 276 -15.14 -3.18 3.95
C GLU A 276 -14.30 -2.29 3.05
N ASN A 277 -13.24 -1.69 3.61
CA ASN A 277 -12.35 -0.79 2.90
C ASN A 277 -10.89 -1.26 3.00
N PRO A 278 -10.50 -2.31 2.25
CA PRO A 278 -9.14 -2.86 2.30
C PRO A 278 -8.09 -1.91 1.71
N THR A 279 -8.51 -0.81 1.08
CA THR A 279 -7.61 0.21 0.53
C THR A 279 -7.26 1.32 1.52
N PHE A 280 -7.98 1.37 2.65
CA PHE A 280 -7.75 2.37 3.68
C PHE A 280 -6.97 1.75 4.83
N HIS A 281 -5.79 2.31 5.07
CA HIS A 281 -4.91 1.98 6.18
C HIS A 281 -4.35 3.27 6.75
N LYS A 282 -3.91 3.24 8.02
CA LYS A 282 -3.32 4.41 8.67
C LYS A 282 -1.82 4.55 8.38
N GLU A 283 -1.21 3.58 7.72
CA GLU A 283 0.23 3.49 7.55
C GLU A 283 0.62 3.52 6.08
N TYR A 284 1.28 4.58 5.63
CA TYR A 284 1.68 4.77 4.23
C TYR A 284 3.19 4.76 4.06
N LYS A 285 3.62 4.36 2.86
CA LYS A 285 5.02 4.49 2.46
C LYS A 285 5.14 5.03 1.06
N PHE A 286 5.99 6.03 0.89
CA PHE A 286 6.15 6.72 -0.38
C PHE A 286 7.63 6.76 -0.77
N GLY A 287 7.90 6.47 -2.05
CA GLY A 287 9.24 6.63 -2.60
C GLY A 287 9.58 8.11 -2.71
N VAL A 288 10.84 8.49 -2.47
CA VAL A 288 11.32 9.84 -2.79
C VAL A 288 12.58 9.70 -3.62
N ILE A 289 12.56 10.27 -4.83
CA ILE A 289 13.72 10.35 -5.71
C ILE A 289 14.14 11.80 -5.94
N TYR A 290 15.45 12.00 -6.10
CA TYR A 290 16.07 13.30 -6.30
C TYR A 290 16.71 13.36 -7.69
N VAL A 291 16.27 14.30 -8.53
CA VAL A 291 16.67 14.42 -9.94
C VAL A 291 17.43 15.72 -10.17
N LYS A 292 18.71 15.59 -10.53
CA LYS A 292 19.62 16.69 -10.86
C LYS A 292 19.62 17.01 -12.36
N PRO A 293 20.20 18.15 -12.78
CA PRO A 293 20.37 18.46 -14.19
C PRO A 293 21.12 17.36 -14.94
N ASN A 294 20.71 17.11 -16.17
CA ASN A 294 21.32 16.12 -17.07
C ASN A 294 21.23 14.65 -16.63
N GLN A 295 20.28 14.29 -15.75
CA GLN A 295 20.02 12.90 -15.38
C GLN A 295 18.81 12.35 -16.12
N PHE A 296 18.98 11.20 -16.79
CA PHE A 296 17.96 10.62 -17.69
C PHE A 296 17.77 9.12 -17.54
N THR A 297 18.57 8.48 -16.68
CA THR A 297 18.54 7.03 -16.45
C THR A 297 18.36 6.71 -14.97
N GLU A 298 17.74 5.56 -14.69
CA GLU A 298 17.58 5.02 -13.33
C GLU A 298 18.89 5.05 -12.53
N ASN A 299 19.97 4.56 -13.13
CA ASN A 299 21.27 4.47 -12.45
C ASN A 299 21.83 5.84 -12.08
N GLU A 300 21.69 6.85 -12.94
CA GLU A 300 22.15 8.23 -12.63
C GLU A 300 21.38 8.81 -11.43
N ILE A 301 20.07 8.61 -11.40
CA ILE A 301 19.18 9.15 -10.38
C ILE A 301 19.38 8.44 -9.03
N LEU A 302 19.39 7.10 -9.03
CA LEU A 302 19.56 6.31 -7.81
C LEU A 302 20.98 6.38 -7.24
N SER A 303 21.99 6.75 -8.05
CA SER A 303 23.37 6.90 -7.57
C SER A 303 23.64 8.26 -6.89
N ASN A 304 22.63 9.12 -6.76
CA ASN A 304 22.78 10.39 -6.06
C ASN A 304 23.07 10.18 -4.57
N ASN A 305 24.16 10.81 -4.10
CA ASN A 305 24.63 10.80 -2.70
C ASN A 305 24.74 12.20 -2.10
N GLU A 306 24.93 13.19 -2.96
CA GLU A 306 24.98 14.60 -2.60
C GLU A 306 23.62 15.20 -2.91
N THR A 307 23.15 16.02 -1.99
CA THR A 307 21.84 16.69 -2.02
C THR A 307 22.02 18.20 -2.02
N SER A 308 21.08 18.92 -2.61
CA SER A 308 21.02 20.37 -2.51
C SER A 308 20.34 20.82 -1.22
N GLN A 309 20.61 22.07 -0.82
CA GLN A 309 19.97 22.69 0.34
C GLN A 309 18.44 22.74 0.19
N GLU A 310 17.96 22.99 -1.02
CA GLU A 310 16.53 22.99 -1.32
C GLU A 310 15.90 21.60 -1.14
N PHE A 311 16.62 20.51 -1.48
CA PHE A 311 16.14 19.16 -1.25
C PHE A 311 16.08 18.81 0.24
N GLU A 312 17.13 19.12 1.01
CA GLU A 312 17.13 18.93 2.46
C GLU A 312 16.02 19.76 3.14
N THR A 313 15.78 20.99 2.68
CA THR A 313 14.67 21.84 3.15
C THR A 313 13.32 21.19 2.86
N PHE A 314 13.15 20.60 1.68
CA PHE A 314 11.95 19.85 1.33
C PHE A 314 11.76 18.62 2.22
N LEU A 315 12.81 17.83 2.49
CA LEU A 315 12.74 16.67 3.36
C LEU A 315 12.28 17.06 4.78
N ASN A 316 12.85 18.13 5.33
CA ASN A 316 12.46 18.67 6.64
C ASN A 316 11.05 19.24 6.66
N LEU A 317 10.51 19.65 5.51
CA LEU A 317 9.13 20.13 5.41
C LEU A 317 8.12 18.98 5.48
N ILE A 318 8.40 17.87 4.80
CA ILE A 318 7.45 16.75 4.69
C ILE A 318 7.50 15.81 5.90
N GLY A 319 8.58 15.81 6.68
CA GLY A 319 8.71 14.99 7.86
C GLY A 319 9.99 15.23 8.65
N GLU A 320 10.18 14.39 9.65
CA GLU A 320 11.30 14.40 10.58
C GLU A 320 12.30 13.31 10.23
N LYS A 321 13.58 13.61 10.43
CA LYS A 321 14.65 12.63 10.24
C LYS A 321 14.75 11.70 11.44
N VAL A 322 14.52 10.41 11.23
CA VAL A 322 14.48 9.39 12.30
C VAL A 322 15.60 8.36 12.13
N GLU A 323 16.17 7.89 13.24
CA GLU A 323 17.18 6.82 13.25
C GLU A 323 16.51 5.44 13.22
N LEU A 324 16.72 4.68 12.14
CA LEU A 324 15.98 3.43 11.88
C LEU A 324 16.20 2.36 12.97
N LYS A 325 17.39 2.32 13.58
CA LYS A 325 17.74 1.31 14.57
C LYS A 325 16.87 1.40 15.83
N THR A 326 16.57 2.63 16.27
CA THR A 326 15.82 2.91 17.51
C THR A 326 14.38 3.34 17.26
N PHE A 327 13.97 3.53 16.00
CA PHE A 327 12.64 4.03 15.67
C PHE A 327 11.53 3.03 16.01
N GLU A 328 10.50 3.48 16.73
CA GLU A 328 9.41 2.63 17.22
C GLU A 328 8.10 2.73 16.42
N GLY A 329 7.98 3.73 15.54
CA GLY A 329 6.80 3.92 14.69
C GLY A 329 6.77 3.02 13.45
N TYR A 330 5.83 3.29 12.54
CA TYR A 330 5.69 2.54 11.29
C TYR A 330 6.97 2.58 10.43
N ILE A 331 7.60 1.40 10.23
CA ILE A 331 8.92 1.29 9.60
C ILE A 331 8.89 1.24 8.06
N GLY A 332 7.71 1.11 7.44
CA GLY A 332 7.60 1.04 5.96
C GLY A 332 8.25 -0.20 5.31
N GLY A 333 8.70 -1.18 6.10
CA GLY A 333 9.49 -2.32 5.63
C GLY A 333 10.98 -2.01 5.42
N LEU A 334 11.47 -0.89 5.97
CA LEU A 334 12.90 -0.61 6.05
C LEU A 334 13.59 -1.53 7.08
N ASP A 335 14.83 -1.90 6.79
CA ASP A 335 15.63 -2.74 7.69
C ASP A 335 16.14 -1.96 8.90
N LYS A 336 15.81 -2.45 10.11
CA LYS A 336 16.29 -1.91 11.39
C LYS A 336 17.59 -2.55 11.88
N LYS A 337 17.96 -3.72 11.37
CA LYS A 337 18.97 -4.59 11.99
C LYS A 337 20.30 -4.55 11.27
N TYR A 338 20.31 -4.72 9.95
CA TYR A 338 21.52 -4.92 9.16
C TYR A 338 21.98 -3.66 8.42
N GLY A 339 21.22 -2.57 8.51
CA GLY A 339 21.55 -1.26 7.93
C GLY A 339 21.42 -1.21 6.41
N SER A 340 20.72 -2.17 5.77
CA SER A 340 20.56 -2.17 4.30
C SER A 340 19.76 -0.98 3.79
N ALA A 341 18.91 -0.41 4.66
CA ALA A 341 18.13 0.80 4.42
C ALA A 341 18.86 2.11 4.76
N GLY A 342 20.12 2.03 5.23
CA GLY A 342 20.85 3.19 5.75
C GLY A 342 20.61 3.41 7.24
N LYS A 343 21.15 4.51 7.77
CA LYS A 343 21.03 4.85 9.21
C LYS A 343 19.74 5.60 9.53
N TYR A 344 19.30 6.47 8.62
CA TYR A 344 18.19 7.37 8.83
C TYR A 344 17.18 7.28 7.70
N SER A 345 15.95 7.70 8.00
CA SER A 345 14.90 7.95 7.02
C SER A 345 14.13 9.22 7.37
N ILE A 346 13.16 9.61 6.55
CA ILE A 346 12.20 10.65 6.87
C ILE A 346 10.86 10.00 7.22
N TYR A 347 10.23 10.47 8.27
CA TYR A 347 8.95 9.98 8.78
C TYR A 347 8.06 11.15 9.20
N THR A 348 6.75 11.02 9.07
CA THR A 348 5.82 11.97 9.70
C THR A 348 4.59 11.25 10.23
N LYS A 349 4.09 11.74 11.35
CA LYS A 349 2.71 11.51 11.78
C LYS A 349 1.87 12.70 11.34
N TRP A 350 0.75 12.48 10.68
CA TRP A 350 -0.11 13.53 10.12
C TRP A 350 -1.55 13.05 10.07
N ASN A 351 -2.49 13.73 10.73
CA ASN A 351 -3.92 13.36 10.78
C ASN A 351 -4.17 11.87 11.11
N ASP A 352 -3.53 11.35 12.16
CA ASP A 352 -3.52 9.92 12.55
C ASP A 352 -2.92 8.94 11.53
N PHE A 353 -2.38 9.44 10.41
CA PHE A 353 -1.59 8.65 9.49
C PHE A 353 -0.13 8.65 9.92
N GLU A 354 0.51 7.50 9.77
CA GLU A 354 1.96 7.34 9.86
C GLU A 354 2.52 7.16 8.45
N ILE A 355 3.49 7.98 8.07
CA ILE A 355 4.07 7.94 6.73
C ILE A 355 5.58 7.77 6.82
N MET A 356 6.09 6.70 6.22
CA MET A 356 7.53 6.45 6.05
C MET A 356 7.97 6.78 4.62
N PHE A 357 9.01 7.57 4.45
CA PHE A 357 9.54 7.93 3.14
C PHE A 357 10.76 7.09 2.77
N HIS A 358 10.72 6.39 1.64
CA HIS A 358 11.89 5.71 1.10
C HIS A 358 12.75 6.70 0.31
N VAL A 359 13.61 7.45 0.99
CA VAL A 359 14.41 8.53 0.38
C VAL A 359 15.66 7.99 -0.30
N SER A 360 15.75 8.12 -1.62
CA SER A 360 16.83 7.53 -2.45
C SER A 360 18.24 7.89 -1.99
N THR A 361 18.45 9.10 -1.47
CA THR A 361 19.76 9.60 -1.04
C THR A 361 20.15 9.19 0.38
N LEU A 362 19.21 8.67 1.19
CA LEU A 362 19.47 8.17 2.54
C LEU A 362 19.83 6.67 2.54
N PHE A 363 19.52 5.95 1.46
CA PHE A 363 20.01 4.60 1.26
C PHE A 363 21.52 4.58 0.96
N PRO A 364 22.25 3.55 1.43
CA PRO A 364 23.65 3.35 1.08
C PRO A 364 23.84 3.20 -0.44
N THR A 365 24.84 3.89 -0.98
CA THR A 365 25.23 3.76 -2.38
C THR A 365 26.49 2.93 -2.49
N PHE A 366 26.39 1.84 -3.25
CA PHE A 366 27.53 0.98 -3.52
C PHE A 366 28.09 1.36 -4.89
N LYS A 367 29.27 2.00 -4.92
CA LYS A 367 29.91 2.48 -6.16
C LYS A 367 30.10 1.35 -7.20
N ASN A 368 30.24 0.11 -6.75
CA ASN A 368 30.47 -1.06 -7.60
C ASN A 368 29.16 -1.73 -8.10
N LYS A 369 27.98 -1.26 -7.64
CA LYS A 369 26.68 -1.82 -8.03
C LYS A 369 25.92 -0.81 -8.88
N SER A 370 26.05 -0.91 -10.20
CA SER A 370 25.40 0.00 -11.14
C SER A 370 23.88 0.11 -10.94
N GLN A 371 23.21 -1.00 -10.60
CA GLN A 371 21.75 -1.06 -10.48
C GLN A 371 21.17 -0.53 -9.14
N GLN A 372 22.01 -0.21 -8.15
CA GLN A 372 21.56 0.25 -6.81
C GLN A 372 20.36 -0.54 -6.25
N VAL A 373 20.45 -1.88 -6.30
CA VAL A 373 19.32 -2.81 -6.12
C VAL A 373 18.52 -2.56 -4.85
N GLU A 374 19.16 -2.25 -3.71
CA GLU A 374 18.44 -1.97 -2.47
C GLU A 374 17.52 -0.74 -2.60
N LYS A 375 18.01 0.34 -3.21
CA LYS A 375 17.19 1.55 -3.45
C LYS A 375 15.99 1.22 -4.33
N LYS A 376 16.25 0.50 -5.43
CA LYS A 376 15.22 0.09 -6.38
C LYS A 376 14.21 -0.88 -5.76
N LYS A 377 14.64 -1.78 -4.89
CA LYS A 377 13.79 -2.75 -4.18
C LYS A 377 12.77 -2.05 -3.28
N HIS A 378 13.12 -0.95 -2.65
CA HIS A 378 12.18 -0.17 -1.84
C HIS A 378 11.35 0.75 -2.75
N ILE A 379 11.98 1.72 -3.39
CA ILE A 379 11.31 2.79 -4.16
C ILE A 379 10.53 2.23 -5.36
N GLY A 380 11.10 1.23 -6.04
CA GLY A 380 10.44 0.58 -7.16
C GLY A 380 9.21 -0.24 -6.75
N ASN A 381 9.01 -0.54 -5.47
CA ASN A 381 7.83 -1.24 -4.96
C ASN A 381 6.79 -0.31 -4.33
N ASP A 382 7.07 1.00 -4.21
CA ASP A 382 6.10 1.96 -3.72
C ASP A 382 5.06 2.28 -4.79
N ILE A 383 3.81 2.52 -4.39
CA ILE A 383 2.74 2.84 -5.35
C ILE A 383 2.87 4.29 -5.82
N VAL A 384 3.17 5.18 -4.88
CA VAL A 384 3.35 6.61 -5.11
C VAL A 384 4.81 6.98 -4.88
N VAL A 385 5.38 7.74 -5.82
CA VAL A 385 6.76 8.25 -5.71
C VAL A 385 6.75 9.77 -5.86
N LEU A 386 7.34 10.44 -4.89
CA LEU A 386 7.65 11.86 -4.92
C LEU A 386 8.96 12.07 -5.68
N VAL A 387 8.91 12.88 -6.74
CA VAL A 387 10.05 13.17 -7.61
C VAL A 387 10.46 14.62 -7.35
N PHE A 388 11.50 14.83 -6.54
CA PHE A 388 12.07 16.16 -6.40
C PHE A 388 12.96 16.46 -7.60
N ILE A 389 12.64 17.54 -8.31
CA ILE A 389 13.26 17.94 -9.56
C ILE A 389 13.96 19.28 -9.33
N GLU A 390 15.28 19.31 -9.51
CA GLU A 390 16.03 20.55 -9.40
C GLU A 390 15.62 21.57 -10.47
N PRO A 391 15.84 22.88 -10.22
CA PRO A 391 15.69 23.89 -11.26
C PRO A 391 16.45 23.51 -12.53
N ASN A 392 15.87 23.80 -13.70
CA ASN A 392 16.43 23.44 -15.02
C ASN A 392 16.55 21.93 -15.29
N SER A 393 15.78 21.10 -14.58
CA SER A 393 15.68 19.66 -14.81
C SER A 393 14.26 19.27 -15.20
N ILE A 394 14.14 18.16 -15.92
CA ILE A 394 12.88 17.53 -16.31
C ILE A 394 13.05 16.03 -16.08
N TYR A 395 12.00 15.36 -15.61
CA TYR A 395 12.03 13.93 -15.37
C TYR A 395 11.21 13.15 -16.41
N ASN A 396 11.74 12.03 -16.88
CA ASN A 396 10.97 11.09 -17.71
C ASN A 396 10.47 9.94 -16.82
N PRO A 397 9.15 9.72 -16.67
CA PRO A 397 8.60 8.58 -15.93
C PRO A 397 9.17 7.22 -16.34
N GLU A 398 9.58 7.07 -17.60
CA GLU A 398 10.18 5.83 -18.12
C GLU A 398 11.66 5.66 -17.76
N ALA A 399 12.29 6.68 -17.15
CA ALA A 399 13.68 6.59 -16.73
C ALA A 399 13.89 5.55 -15.63
N MET A 400 12.88 5.33 -14.79
CA MET A 400 12.86 4.34 -13.70
C MET A 400 11.63 3.43 -13.82
N PRO A 401 11.62 2.46 -14.75
CA PRO A 401 10.44 1.64 -15.00
C PRO A 401 10.08 0.78 -13.79
N SER A 402 8.80 0.73 -13.44
CA SER A 402 8.29 -0.12 -12.36
C SER A 402 6.87 -0.60 -12.66
N GLN A 403 6.61 -1.85 -12.29
CA GLN A 403 5.26 -2.42 -12.29
C GLN A 403 4.42 -1.92 -11.10
N GLN A 404 5.04 -1.52 -9.99
CA GLN A 404 4.33 -1.09 -8.78
C GLN A 404 4.17 0.43 -8.69
N ASN A 405 5.08 1.24 -9.24
CA ASN A 405 4.85 2.69 -9.28
C ASN A 405 3.66 2.98 -10.20
N HIS A 406 2.61 3.60 -9.67
CA HIS A 406 1.39 3.96 -10.42
C HIS A 406 1.17 5.46 -10.51
N VAL A 407 1.72 6.23 -9.57
CA VAL A 407 1.61 7.69 -9.53
C VAL A 407 2.96 8.29 -9.19
N LEU A 408 3.35 9.33 -9.93
CA LEU A 408 4.52 10.13 -9.65
C LEU A 408 4.09 11.58 -9.42
N ILE A 409 4.52 12.17 -8.32
CA ILE A 409 4.25 13.56 -7.99
C ILE A 409 5.57 14.32 -8.10
N GLY A 410 5.69 15.17 -9.11
CA GLY A 410 6.86 16.00 -9.36
C GLY A 410 6.80 17.27 -8.53
N ILE A 411 7.90 17.58 -7.83
CA ILE A 411 8.04 18.74 -6.95
C ILE A 411 9.30 19.50 -7.36
N GLN A 412 9.16 20.78 -7.71
CA GLN A 412 10.29 21.64 -8.03
C GLN A 412 10.20 22.94 -7.22
N PRO A 413 11.26 23.35 -6.48
CA PRO A 413 11.27 24.62 -5.78
C PRO A 413 11.30 25.80 -6.78
N VAL A 414 10.53 26.84 -6.49
CA VAL A 414 10.42 28.06 -7.29
C VAL A 414 10.69 29.28 -6.42
N LYS A 415 11.71 30.05 -6.78
CA LYS A 415 12.02 31.36 -6.17
C LYS A 415 11.34 32.43 -7.02
N ILE A 416 10.39 33.15 -6.44
CA ILE A 416 9.68 34.24 -7.14
C ILE A 416 10.30 35.58 -6.69
N PRO A 417 11.00 36.32 -7.56
CA PRO A 417 11.81 37.50 -7.18
C PRO A 417 11.06 38.58 -6.38
N LYS A 418 9.73 38.67 -6.54
CA LYS A 418 8.88 39.68 -5.89
C LYS A 418 8.12 39.16 -4.66
N LYS A 419 8.17 37.86 -4.36
CA LYS A 419 7.49 37.26 -3.22
C LYS A 419 8.55 36.78 -2.22
N ARG A 420 8.39 37.13 -0.94
CA ARG A 420 9.31 36.66 0.12
C ARG A 420 9.18 35.16 0.39
N ASN A 421 8.03 34.57 0.06
CA ASN A 421 7.73 33.16 0.32
C ASN A 421 8.29 32.25 -0.78
N ILE A 422 8.78 31.08 -0.38
CA ILE A 422 9.17 29.99 -1.28
C ILE A 422 7.89 29.28 -1.76
N TYR A 423 7.85 28.98 -3.05
CA TYR A 423 6.78 28.21 -3.68
C TYR A 423 7.34 26.91 -4.23
N PHE A 424 6.48 25.92 -4.38
CA PHE A 424 6.81 24.66 -5.03
C PHE A 424 5.87 24.43 -6.20
N ARG A 425 6.44 24.15 -7.36
CA ARG A 425 5.71 23.72 -8.54
C ARG A 425 5.40 22.23 -8.40
N ILE A 426 4.13 21.87 -8.49
CA ILE A 426 3.66 20.49 -8.38
C ILE A 426 3.05 20.02 -9.70
N ARG A 427 3.40 18.80 -10.10
CA ARG A 427 2.75 18.05 -11.18
C ARG A 427 2.49 16.63 -10.77
N THR A 428 1.43 16.03 -11.32
CA THR A 428 1.18 14.60 -11.16
C THR A 428 1.12 13.94 -12.52
N VAL A 429 1.76 12.78 -12.62
CA VAL A 429 1.52 11.82 -13.69
C VAL A 429 1.09 10.50 -13.07
N SER A 430 0.16 9.81 -13.72
CA SER A 430 -0.33 8.52 -13.26
C SER A 430 -0.44 7.54 -14.42
N LYS A 431 -0.44 6.24 -14.12
CA LYS A 431 -0.76 5.23 -15.13
C LYS A 431 -2.21 5.40 -15.59
N SER A 432 -2.48 5.08 -16.86
CA SER A 432 -3.82 5.19 -17.45
C SER A 432 -4.93 4.48 -16.69
N CYS A 433 -4.61 3.39 -15.97
CA CYS A 433 -5.54 2.63 -15.14
C CYS A 433 -5.90 3.25 -13.78
N VAL A 434 -5.28 4.36 -13.40
CA VAL A 434 -5.56 5.09 -12.17
C VAL A 434 -6.64 6.14 -12.47
N ASN A 435 -7.73 6.13 -11.71
CA ASN A 435 -8.76 7.17 -11.82
C ASN A 435 -8.24 8.51 -11.28
N GLU A 436 -8.98 9.58 -11.53
CA GLU A 436 -8.64 10.89 -10.96
C GLU A 436 -8.80 10.90 -9.44
N PHE A 437 -8.02 11.75 -8.76
CA PHE A 437 -8.03 11.89 -7.31
C PHE A 437 -7.70 13.32 -6.87
N LEU A 438 -8.26 13.68 -5.71
CA LEU A 438 -8.13 14.99 -5.08
C LEU A 438 -6.89 15.07 -4.16
N PRO A 439 -6.48 16.28 -3.74
CA PRO A 439 -6.93 17.60 -4.21
C PRO A 439 -6.44 17.86 -5.64
N LYS A 440 -7.20 18.56 -6.49
CA LYS A 440 -6.72 18.92 -7.84
C LYS A 440 -5.52 19.87 -7.73
N ILE A 441 -4.62 19.82 -8.71
CA ILE A 441 -3.51 20.79 -8.78
C ILE A 441 -4.06 22.14 -9.27
N PRO A 442 -3.70 23.27 -8.62
CA PRO A 442 -4.07 24.60 -9.11
C PRO A 442 -3.54 24.84 -10.53
N GLN A 443 -4.25 25.65 -11.31
CA GLN A 443 -3.86 25.96 -12.69
C GLN A 443 -2.44 26.57 -12.80
N ASN A 444 -2.04 27.41 -11.83
CA ASN A 444 -0.69 27.96 -11.78
C ASN A 444 0.38 26.94 -11.33
N THR A 445 -0.04 25.78 -10.82
CA THR A 445 0.79 24.68 -10.31
C THR A 445 1.65 25.00 -9.11
N LEU A 446 1.46 26.17 -8.50
CA LEU A 446 2.29 26.69 -7.42
C LEU A 446 1.58 26.49 -6.08
N ILE A 447 2.26 25.81 -5.17
CA ILE A 447 1.84 25.64 -3.78
C ILE A 447 2.80 26.43 -2.88
N PRO A 448 2.31 27.33 -2.00
CA PRO A 448 3.13 27.98 -1.01
C PRO A 448 3.79 26.97 -0.07
N GLN A 449 5.04 27.21 0.35
CA GLN A 449 5.77 26.29 1.24
C GLN A 449 4.97 25.87 2.49
N HIS A 450 4.25 26.81 3.12
CA HIS A 450 3.50 26.53 4.36
C HIS A 450 2.30 25.59 4.15
N LYS A 451 1.74 25.48 2.93
CA LYS A 451 0.65 24.55 2.59
C LYS A 451 1.15 23.24 1.95
N LEU A 452 2.43 23.16 1.60
CA LEU A 452 2.93 22.05 0.78
C LEU A 452 2.82 20.69 1.51
N LYS A 453 3.12 20.63 2.81
CA LYS A 453 3.05 19.36 3.56
C LYS A 453 1.64 18.75 3.48
N ASP A 454 0.63 19.52 3.88
CA ASP A 454 -0.75 19.04 3.93
C ASP A 454 -1.27 18.69 2.53
N PHE A 455 -1.01 19.55 1.53
CA PHE A 455 -1.37 19.27 0.14
C PHE A 455 -0.73 17.98 -0.37
N LEU A 456 0.58 17.81 -0.17
CA LEU A 456 1.34 16.70 -0.73
C LEU A 456 0.98 15.37 -0.07
N LEU A 457 0.84 15.34 1.26
CA LEU A 457 0.41 14.14 1.99
C LEU A 457 -1.00 13.74 1.61
N THR A 458 -1.92 14.72 1.54
CA THR A 458 -3.30 14.48 1.10
C THR A 458 -3.32 13.86 -0.29
N LYS A 459 -2.61 14.49 -1.24
CA LYS A 459 -2.51 14.06 -2.64
C LYS A 459 -1.91 12.66 -2.76
N ALA A 460 -0.82 12.37 -2.04
CA ALA A 460 -0.15 11.07 -2.09
C ALA A 460 -1.01 9.94 -1.50
N ILE A 461 -1.71 10.17 -0.40
CA ILE A 461 -2.61 9.18 0.20
C ILE A 461 -3.78 8.88 -0.74
N GLN A 462 -4.44 9.91 -1.28
CA GLN A 462 -5.54 9.73 -2.23
C GLN A 462 -5.08 9.05 -3.52
N ALA A 463 -3.88 9.38 -4.01
CA ALA A 463 -3.25 8.72 -5.15
C ALA A 463 -3.07 7.20 -4.91
N GLU A 464 -2.56 6.81 -3.74
CA GLU A 464 -2.37 5.40 -3.39
C GLU A 464 -3.71 4.68 -3.27
N GLN A 465 -4.66 5.23 -2.51
CA GLN A 465 -6.00 4.65 -2.34
C GLN A 465 -6.72 4.47 -3.67
N THR A 466 -6.57 5.42 -4.59
CA THR A 466 -7.16 5.36 -5.94
C THR A 466 -6.45 4.32 -6.81
N SER A 467 -5.13 4.24 -6.73
CA SER A 467 -4.33 3.21 -7.42
C SER A 467 -4.71 1.81 -6.96
N LEU A 468 -4.93 1.60 -5.66
CA LEU A 468 -5.36 0.32 -5.08
C LEU A 468 -6.76 -0.13 -5.54
N LYS A 469 -7.60 0.80 -5.99
CA LYS A 469 -8.93 0.47 -6.57
C LYS A 469 -8.84 0.05 -8.04
N SER A 470 -7.69 0.23 -8.70
CA SER A 470 -7.50 -0.18 -10.09
C SER A 470 -7.54 -1.71 -10.26
N GLY A 471 -7.83 -2.17 -11.49
CA GLY A 471 -8.03 -3.60 -11.79
C GLY A 471 -6.85 -4.51 -11.45
N ILE A 472 -5.62 -3.98 -11.43
CA ILE A 472 -4.40 -4.73 -11.11
C ILE A 472 -4.41 -5.17 -9.63
N PHE A 473 -4.78 -4.26 -8.72
CA PHE A 473 -4.79 -4.52 -7.28
C PHE A 473 -6.08 -5.19 -6.81
N LYS A 474 -7.20 -5.01 -7.53
CA LYS A 474 -8.50 -5.65 -7.22
C LYS A 474 -8.38 -7.16 -6.99
N LYS A 475 -7.58 -7.86 -7.81
CA LYS A 475 -7.35 -9.31 -7.67
C LYS A 475 -6.61 -9.67 -6.37
N ARG A 476 -5.65 -8.84 -5.94
CA ARG A 476 -4.93 -9.01 -4.66
C ARG A 476 -5.90 -8.88 -3.49
N PHE A 477 -6.77 -7.86 -3.52
CA PHE A 477 -7.79 -7.66 -2.48
C PHE A 477 -8.84 -8.76 -2.44
N GLN A 478 -9.30 -9.26 -3.59
CA GLN A 478 -10.19 -10.43 -3.63
C GLN A 478 -9.54 -11.68 -2.98
N LYS A 479 -8.22 -11.87 -3.18
CA LYS A 479 -7.47 -12.96 -2.52
C LYS A 479 -7.39 -12.75 -1.02
N TYR A 480 -7.09 -11.53 -0.57
CA TYR A 480 -7.10 -11.16 0.86
C TYR A 480 -8.48 -11.37 1.50
N LYS A 481 -9.55 -10.82 0.91
CA LYS A 481 -10.94 -11.01 1.37
C LYS A 481 -11.27 -12.49 1.50
N LYS A 482 -10.96 -13.30 0.47
CA LYS A 482 -11.17 -14.75 0.51
C LYS A 482 -10.44 -15.41 1.69
N TYR A 483 -9.18 -15.05 1.94
CA TYR A 483 -8.39 -15.61 3.03
C TYR A 483 -8.95 -15.20 4.40
N LYS A 484 -9.25 -13.91 4.59
CA LYS A 484 -9.79 -13.39 5.86
C LYS A 484 -11.18 -13.96 6.16
N LEU A 485 -12.08 -14.01 5.16
CA LEU A 485 -13.39 -14.65 5.31
C LEU A 485 -13.28 -16.15 5.60
N LYS A 486 -12.32 -16.85 4.98
CA LYS A 486 -12.04 -18.26 5.31
C LYS A 486 -11.55 -18.39 6.75
N SER A 487 -10.66 -17.52 7.20
CA SER A 487 -10.16 -17.53 8.57
C SER A 487 -11.31 -17.37 9.56
N LEU A 488 -12.14 -16.34 9.39
CA LEU A 488 -13.29 -16.08 10.26
C LEU A 488 -14.31 -17.23 10.26
N PHE A 489 -14.49 -17.92 9.13
CA PHE A 489 -15.33 -19.12 9.07
C PHE A 489 -14.73 -20.32 9.82
N LEU A 490 -13.40 -20.45 9.83
CA LEU A 490 -12.69 -21.56 10.48
C LEU A 490 -12.44 -21.32 11.97
N THR A 491 -12.42 -20.07 12.41
CA THR A 491 -12.43 -19.70 13.83
C THR A 491 -13.81 -20.06 14.39
N LYS A 492 -13.96 -21.33 14.77
CA LYS A 492 -15.06 -21.76 15.62
C LYS A 492 -14.84 -21.10 16.96
N ASP A 493 -15.75 -20.24 17.38
CA ASP A 493 -15.90 -20.07 18.82
C ASP A 493 -16.42 -21.41 19.35
N GLN A 494 -15.57 -22.06 20.13
CA GLN A 494 -15.89 -23.12 21.07
C GLN A 494 -16.76 -22.54 22.19
N ILE A 495 -17.96 -22.04 21.85
CA ILE A 495 -18.97 -21.63 22.82
C ILE A 495 -19.79 -22.84 23.24
#